data_AF-A0A0Q7JED8-F1
#
_entry.id   AF-A0A0Q7JED8-F1
#
_cell.length_a   1.000
_cell.length_b   1.000
_cell.length_c   1.000
_cell.angle_alpha   90.00
_cell.angle_beta   90.00
_cell.angle_gamma   90.00
#
_symmetry.space_group_name_H-M   'P 1'
#
loop_
_entity.id
_entity.type
_entity.pdbx_description
1 polymer ?
#
loop_
_entity_poly.entity_id
_entity_poly.type
_entity_poly.pdbx_seq_one_letter_code
_entity_poly.pdbx_strand_id
1 'polypeptide(L)' 'MATYFMLIKVFDDAEKVIYKFGPTEESLGEIEFDLVNEEFRQLERVPGTTKDHMFMKAASAIARCYAEGDGFPDRTFFAS' A
#
# COMPACT_ATOMS: atom_id res chain seq x y z
N MET A 1 -12.99 -8.61 15.43
CA MET A 1 -13.44 -7.51 14.54
C MET A 1 -12.57 -7.60 13.30
N ALA A 2 -13.16 -7.87 12.13
CA ALA A 2 -12.38 -7.88 10.89
C ALA A 2 -11.89 -6.46 10.62
N THR A 3 -10.57 -6.26 10.65
CA THR A 3 -9.99 -5.00 10.17
C THR A 3 -9.87 -5.13 8.67
N TYR A 4 -10.77 -4.46 7.96
CA TYR A 4 -10.65 -4.31 6.52
C TYR A 4 -9.47 -3.39 6.23
N PHE A 5 -8.57 -3.83 5.37
CA PHE A 5 -7.46 -3.03 4.88
C PHE A 5 -7.48 -3.10 3.36
N MET A 6 -7.54 -1.95 2.72
CA MET A 6 -7.59 -1.83 1.27
C MET A 6 -6.29 -1.23 0.75
N LEU A 7 -5.84 -1.77 -0.38
CA LEU A 7 -4.81 -1.20 -1.23
C LEU A 7 -5.43 -0.93 -2.60
N ILE A 8 -5.27 0.29 -3.10
CA ILE A 8 -5.78 0.74 -4.40
C ILE A 8 -4.60 1.30 -5.20
N LYS A 9 -4.29 0.69 -6.34
CA LYS A 9 -3.22 1.17 -7.21
C LYS A 9 -3.63 2.48 -7.86
N VAL A 10 -2.76 3.48 -7.77
CA VAL A 10 -2.97 4.81 -8.36
C VAL A 10 -2.06 4.99 -9.57
N PHE A 11 -0.83 4.49 -9.47
CA PHE A 11 0.19 4.62 -10.50
C PHE A 11 1.05 3.37 -10.54
N ASP A 12 1.42 2.94 -11.73
CA ASP A 12 2.22 1.75 -12.01
C ASP A 12 3.11 2.07 -13.21
N ASP A 13 4.41 2.04 -12.98
CA ASP A 13 5.42 2.26 -14.01
C ASP A 13 6.61 1.31 -13.77
N ALA A 14 7.57 1.29 -14.69
CA ALA A 14 8.75 0.45 -14.60
C ALA A 14 9.67 0.84 -13.43
N GLU A 15 9.65 2.11 -13.01
CA GLU A 15 10.53 2.62 -11.95
C GLU A 15 9.86 2.67 -10.57
N LYS A 16 8.53 2.79 -10.52
CA LYS A 16 7.80 2.97 -9.26
C LYS A 16 6.33 2.57 -9.34
N VAL A 17 5.77 2.20 -8.19
CA VAL A 17 4.33 1.96 -8.03
C VAL A 17 3.79 2.78 -6.85
N ILE A 18 2.62 3.40 -7.03
CA ILE A 18 1.96 4.19 -6.00
C ILE A 18 0.62 3.55 -5.67
N TYR A 19 0.40 3.35 -4.38
CA TYR A 19 -0.83 2.81 -3.82
C TYR A 19 -1.44 3.75 -2.80
N LYS A 20 -2.77 3.82 -2.81
CA LYS A 20 -3.54 4.32 -1.68
C LYS A 20 -3.87 3.18 -0.75
N PHE A 21 -3.77 3.41 0.55
CA PHE A 21 -3.99 2.38 1.56
C PHE A 21 -4.79 2.91 2.74
N GLY A 22 -5.66 2.08 3.33
CA GLY A 22 -6.41 2.49 4.51
C GLY A 22 -7.54 1.53 4.89
N PRO A 23 -8.21 1.80 6.01
CA PRO A 23 -9.33 0.99 6.47
C PRO A 23 -10.64 1.24 5.70
N THR A 24 -10.81 2.42 5.12
CA THR A 24 -12.00 2.86 4.38
C THR A 24 -11.59 3.74 3.19
N GLU A 25 -12.45 3.86 2.17
CA GLU A 25 -12.19 4.73 1.00
C GLU A 25 -12.11 6.22 1.37
N GLU A 26 -12.76 6.63 2.46
CA GLU A 26 -12.75 8.01 2.97
C GLU A 26 -11.46 8.36 3.72
N SER A 27 -10.74 7.35 4.22
CA SER A 27 -9.53 7.51 5.03
C SER A 27 -8.39 6.71 4.42
N LEU A 28 -7.86 7.22 3.32
CA LEU A 28 -6.71 6.64 2.62
C LEU A 28 -5.46 7.49 2.86
N GLY A 29 -4.36 6.82 3.15
CA GLY A 29 -3.02 7.35 2.98
C GLY A 29 -2.44 6.89 1.63
N GLU A 30 -1.20 7.30 1.35
CA GLU A 30 -0.54 7.03 0.08
C GLU A 30 0.89 6.56 0.31
N ILE A 31 1.28 5.49 -0.38
CA ILE A 31 2.59 4.86 -0.32
C ILE A 31 3.15 4.74 -1.73
N GLU A 32 4.42 5.11 -1.87
CA GLU A 32 5.22 4.87 -3.06
C GLU A 32 6.19 3.73 -2.77
N PHE A 33 6.33 2.81 -3.72
CA PHE A 33 7.40 1.83 -3.76
C PHE A 33 8.27 2.12 -4.97
N ASP A 34 9.50 2.51 -4.71
CA ASP A 34 10.53 2.75 -5.70
C ASP A 34 11.15 1.40 -6.07
N LEU A 35 10.87 0.92 -7.28
CA LEU A 35 11.35 -0.38 -7.76
C LEU A 35 12.85 -0.35 -8.09
N VAL A 36 13.42 0.83 -8.32
CA VAL A 36 14.85 0.99 -8.67
C VAL A 36 15.72 0.87 -7.42
N ASN A 37 15.29 1.50 -6.32
CA ASN A 37 16.01 1.51 -5.05
C ASN A 37 15.47 0.48 -4.04
N GLU A 38 14.35 -0.18 -4.37
CA GLU A 38 13.61 -1.10 -3.50
C GLU A 38 13.20 -0.45 -2.16
N GLU A 39 12.83 0.83 -2.21
CA GLU A 39 12.48 1.64 -1.03
C GLU A 39 11.00 1.99 -0.97
N PHE A 40 10.42 1.93 0.24
CA PHE A 40 9.06 2.39 0.50
C PHE A 40 9.06 3.80 1.09
N ARG A 41 8.23 4.68 0.51
CA ARG A 41 8.06 6.06 0.97
C ARG A 41 6.59 6.34 1.27
N GLN A 42 6.32 6.91 2.43
CA GLN A 42 4.98 7.36 2.77
C GLN A 42 4.76 8.76 2.20
N LEU A 43 3.88 8.88 1.21
CA LEU A 43 3.50 10.16 0.61
C LEU A 43 2.42 10.84 1.43
N GLU A 44 1.40 10.07 1.85
CA GLU A 44 0.34 10.56 2.74
C GLU A 44 0.08 9.57 3.88
N ARG A 45 -0.13 10.11 5.08
CA ARG A 45 -0.56 9.30 6.22
C ARG A 45 -2.07 9.14 6.19
N VAL A 46 -2.55 7.95 6.57
CA VAL A 46 -3.99 7.71 6.75
C VAL A 46 -4.55 8.71 7.77
N PRO A 47 -5.56 9.51 7.42
CA PRO A 47 -6.12 10.49 8.35
C PRO A 47 -6.75 9.78 9.56
N GLY A 48 -6.54 10.35 10.75
CA GLY A 48 -7.08 9.80 12.00
C GLY A 48 -6.32 8.61 12.59
N THR A 49 -5.23 8.13 11.96
CA THR A 49 -4.30 7.19 12.61
C THR A 49 -3.04 7.91 13.09
N THR A 50 -2.62 7.60 14.31
CA THR A 50 -1.31 7.98 14.86
C THR A 50 -0.26 6.88 14.69
N LYS A 51 -0.67 5.69 14.20
CA LYS A 51 0.20 4.51 14.14
C LYS A 51 0.61 4.20 12.71
N ASP A 52 1.92 4.03 12.50
CA ASP A 52 2.51 3.63 11.22
C ASP A 52 2.27 2.15 10.87
N HIS A 53 1.53 1.41 11.69
CA HIS A 53 1.18 0.01 11.45
C HIS A 53 0.46 -0.21 10.10
N MET A 54 -0.38 0.74 9.67
CA MET A 54 -1.05 0.66 8.37
C MET A 54 -0.05 0.80 7.20
N PHE A 55 0.94 1.68 7.35
CA PHE A 55 2.01 1.83 6.37
C PHE A 55 2.86 0.56 6.28
N MET A 56 3.26 -0.02 7.42
CA MET A 56 4.02 -1.26 7.43
C MET A 56 3.25 -2.43 6.79
N LYS A 57 1.92 -2.50 7.01
CA LYS A 57 1.06 -3.48 6.34
C LYS A 57 1.01 -3.25 4.83
N ALA A 58 0.87 -2.00 4.39
CA ALA A 58 0.89 -1.64 2.97
C ALA A 58 2.21 -2.07 2.31
N ALA A 59 3.33 -1.67 2.90
CA ALA A 59 4.67 -1.99 2.41
C ALA A 59 4.89 -3.50 2.31
N SER A 60 4.52 -4.25 3.36
CA SER A 60 4.67 -5.70 3.39
C SER A 60 3.84 -6.41 2.32
N ALA A 61 2.61 -5.93 2.07
CA ALA A 61 1.75 -6.47 1.02
C ALA A 61 2.33 -6.22 -0.38
N ILE A 62 2.79 -5.00 -0.65
CA ILE A 62 3.41 -4.62 -1.93
C ILE A 62 4.72 -5.38 -2.14
N ALA A 63 5.56 -5.49 -1.11
CA ALA A 63 6.80 -6.26 -1.14
C ALA A 63 6.55 -7.74 -1.46
N ARG A 64 5.46 -8.33 -0.92
CA ARG A 64 5.08 -9.70 -1.26
C ARG A 64 4.67 -9.83 -2.72
N CYS A 65 3.84 -8.91 -3.24
CA CYS A 65 3.48 -8.90 -4.66
C CYS A 65 4.72 -8.80 -5.56
N TYR A 66 5.69 -7.95 -5.17
CA TYR A 66 6.96 -7.82 -5.88
C TYR A 66 7.78 -9.12 -5.83
N ALA A 67 7.89 -9.75 -4.67
CA ALA A 67 8.66 -11.00 -4.49
C ALA A 67 8.02 -12.21 -5.20
N GLU A 68 6.70 -12.27 -5.27
CA GLU A 68 5.96 -13.34 -5.95
C GLU A 68 5.98 -13.21 -7.48
N GLY A 69 6.31 -12.01 -8.01
CA GLY A 69 6.42 -11.78 -9.45
C GLY A 69 5.09 -11.77 -10.20
N ASP A 70 3.95 -11.80 -9.47
CA ASP A 70 2.59 -11.83 -10.02
C ASP A 70 2.10 -10.42 -10.46
N GLY A 71 2.98 -9.41 -10.37
CA GLY A 71 2.68 -8.02 -10.66
C GLY A 71 1.98 -7.29 -9.52
N PHE A 72 1.55 -6.05 -9.80
CA PHE A 72 0.90 -5.16 -8.84
C PHE A 72 -0.62 -5.12 -9.07
N PRO A 73 -1.45 -5.77 -8.23
CA PRO A 73 -2.89 -5.82 -8.42
C PRO A 73 -3.56 -4.45 -8.22
N ASP A 74 -4.58 -4.11 -9.02
CA ASP A 74 -5.26 -2.81 -8.94
C ASP A 74 -5.99 -2.57 -7.61
N ARG A 75 -6.59 -3.63 -7.05
CA ARG A 75 -7.24 -3.58 -5.74
C ARG A 75 -6.92 -4.83 -4.95
N THR A 76 -6.52 -4.66 -3.70
CA THR A 76 -6.33 -5.78 -2.78
C THR A 76 -7.00 -5.50 -1.46
N PHE A 77 -7.84 -6.44 -1.04
CA PHE A 77 -8.53 -6.40 0.22
C PHE A 77 -7.92 -7.45 1.13
N PHE A 78 -7.40 -7.01 2.27
CA PHE A 78 -6.89 -7.88 3.31
C PHE A 78 -7.91 -7.90 4.44
N ALA A 79 -8.44 -9.08 4.73
CA ALA A 79 -9.17 -9.35 5.96
C ALA A 79 -8.18 -9.99 6.96
N SER A 80 -8.03 -9.38 8.12
CA SER A 80 -7.22 -9.89 9.24
C SER A 80 -8.05 -10.10 10.48
#